data_AF-A0A811UVY5-F1
#
_entry.id   AF-A0A811UVY5-F1
#
_cell.length_a   1.000
_cell.length_b   1.000
_cell.length_c   1.000
_cell.angle_alpha   90.00
_cell.angle_beta   90.00
_cell.angle_gamma   90.00
#
_symmetry.space_group_name_H-M   'P 1'
#
loop_
_entity.id
_entity.type
_entity.pdbx_description
1 polymer ?
#
loop_
_entity_poly.entity_id
_entity_poly.type
_entity_poly.pdbx_seq_one_letter_code
_entity_poly.pdbx_strand_id
1 'polypeptide(L)'
;MTELAQPLSITINPLKYLNQLPEFNGDYRDLQTFVNLIDRAHPLLTAYDLPSQLLFSDIIKGRLTGKAREVIEINCQAQSWTDIKNVLNNNFGDRCSLEELLDRLK
;
A
#
# COMPACT_ATOMS: atom_id res chain seq x y z
N MET A 1 7.97 44.53 -9.17
CA MET A 1 6.87 43.69 -8.70
C MET A 1 7.07 42.33 -9.33
N THR A 2 7.50 41.35 -8.55
CA THR A 2 7.82 40.01 -9.05
C THR A 2 6.54 39.18 -8.95
N GLU A 3 5.91 38.86 -10.08
CA GLU A 3 4.83 37.88 -10.12
C GLU A 3 5.41 36.52 -9.71
N LEU A 4 5.09 36.09 -8.49
CA LEU A 4 5.36 34.73 -8.05
C LEU A 4 4.44 33.82 -8.88
N ALA A 5 5.01 33.14 -9.87
CA ALA A 5 4.32 32.11 -10.63
C ALA A 5 3.64 31.15 -9.64
N GLN A 6 2.31 31.09 -9.67
CA GLN A 6 1.57 30.15 -8.84
C GLN A 6 2.03 28.73 -9.19
N PRO A 7 2.41 27.90 -8.21
CA PRO A 7 2.83 26.54 -8.50
C PRO A 7 1.67 25.80 -9.18
N LEU A 8 1.96 25.19 -10.32
CA LEU A 8 1.02 24.32 -11.04
C LEU A 8 0.56 23.20 -10.09
N SER A 9 -0.61 23.34 -9.49
CA SER A 9 -1.16 22.32 -8.60
C SER A 9 -1.85 21.26 -9.44
N ILE A 10 -1.25 20.07 -9.52
CA ILE A 10 -1.90 18.91 -10.13
C ILE A 10 -2.88 18.32 -9.11
N THR A 11 -4.17 18.38 -9.39
CA THR A 11 -5.18 17.69 -8.58
C THR A 11 -5.13 16.19 -8.90
N ILE A 12 -4.57 15.40 -7.99
CA ILE A 12 -4.51 13.94 -8.13
C ILE A 12 -5.86 13.36 -7.70
N ASN A 13 -6.48 12.54 -8.55
CA ASN A 13 -7.65 11.75 -8.18
C ASN A 13 -7.18 10.44 -7.50
N PRO A 14 -7.38 10.27 -6.18
CA PRO A 14 -6.84 9.11 -5.46
C PRO A 14 -7.44 7.79 -5.94
N LEU A 15 -8.73 7.76 -6.29
CA LEU A 15 -9.40 6.58 -6.82
C LEU A 15 -8.82 6.13 -8.15
N LYS A 16 -8.58 7.07 -9.06
CA LYS A 16 -7.96 6.77 -10.35
C LYS A 16 -6.56 6.20 -10.17
N TYR A 17 -5.79 6.76 -9.24
CA TYR A 17 -4.45 6.27 -8.91
C TYR A 17 -4.47 4.84 -8.35
N LEU A 18 -5.34 4.57 -7.35
CA LEU A 18 -5.45 3.24 -6.74
C LEU A 18 -5.81 2.14 -7.76
N ASN A 19 -6.72 2.44 -8.70
CA ASN A 19 -7.12 1.48 -9.75
C ASN A 19 -6.00 1.18 -10.76
N GLN A 20 -4.99 2.04 -10.86
CA GLN A 20 -3.85 1.90 -11.78
C GLN A 20 -2.63 1.25 -11.12
N LEU A 21 -2.70 0.94 -9.83
CA LEU A 21 -1.59 0.30 -9.13
C LEU A 21 -1.31 -1.10 -9.69
N PRO A 22 -0.04 -1.53 -9.79
CA PRO A 22 0.27 -2.90 -10.16
C PRO A 22 -0.36 -3.88 -9.16
N GLU A 23 -0.69 -5.07 -9.64
CA GLU A 23 -1.21 -6.14 -8.80
C GLU A 23 -0.09 -6.74 -7.95
N PHE A 24 -0.43 -7.23 -6.76
CA PHE A 24 0.50 -7.90 -5.87
C PHE A 24 0.08 -9.35 -5.63
N ASN A 25 0.96 -10.30 -5.99
CA ASN A 25 0.67 -11.73 -5.94
C ASN A 25 1.20 -12.46 -4.68
N GLY A 26 1.99 -11.77 -3.85
CA GLY A 26 2.68 -12.35 -2.68
C GLY A 26 4.18 -12.58 -2.85
N ASP A 27 4.84 -12.07 -3.90
CA ASP A 27 6.31 -12.08 -4.00
C ASP A 27 6.94 -11.05 -3.05
N TYR A 28 7.75 -11.51 -2.08
CA TYR A 28 8.36 -10.65 -1.08
C TYR A 28 9.19 -9.49 -1.67
N ARG A 29 9.75 -9.67 -2.88
CA ARG A 29 10.58 -8.67 -3.56
C ARG A 29 9.77 -7.45 -4.00
N ASP A 30 8.50 -7.65 -4.30
CA ASP A 30 7.61 -6.60 -4.82
C ASP A 30 6.77 -5.94 -3.70
N LEU A 31 6.74 -6.53 -2.51
CA LEU A 31 5.92 -6.06 -1.39
C LEU A 31 6.21 -4.59 -1.06
N GLN A 32 7.48 -4.24 -0.89
CA GLN A 32 7.83 -2.88 -0.48
C GLN A 32 7.44 -1.85 -1.54
N THR A 33 7.56 -2.20 -2.82
CA THR A 33 7.11 -1.35 -3.94
C THR A 33 5.60 -1.13 -3.87
N PHE A 34 4.83 -2.21 -3.72
CA PHE A 34 3.37 -2.13 -3.61
C PHE A 34 2.92 -1.29 -2.41
N VAL A 35 3.46 -1.56 -1.22
CA VAL A 35 3.16 -0.83 0.02
C VAL A 35 3.51 0.65 -0.12
N ASN A 36 4.69 0.98 -0.65
CA ASN A 36 5.12 2.37 -0.83
C ASN A 36 4.20 3.14 -1.78
N LEU A 37 3.68 2.51 -2.82
CA LEU A 37 2.78 3.17 -3.77
C LEU A 37 1.47 3.59 -3.10
N ILE A 38 0.93 2.77 -2.21
CA ILE A 38 -0.30 3.06 -1.46
C ILE A 38 -0.03 4.07 -0.35
N ASP A 39 1.10 3.93 0.37
CA ASP A 39 1.50 4.88 1.42
C ASP A 39 1.64 6.32 0.89
N ARG A 40 2.05 6.51 -0.37
CA ARG A 40 2.08 7.84 -1.01
C ARG A 40 0.71 8.47 -1.17
N ALA A 41 -0.32 7.65 -1.44
CA ALA A 41 -1.68 8.12 -1.61
C ALA A 41 -2.46 8.16 -0.29
N HIS A 42 -2.06 7.36 0.70
CA HIS A 42 -2.80 7.17 1.96
C HIS A 42 -3.15 8.48 2.70
N PRO A 43 -2.27 9.48 2.85
CA PRO A 43 -2.64 10.75 3.48
C PRO A 43 -3.80 11.48 2.79
N LEU A 44 -3.91 11.34 1.45
CA LEU A 44 -5.01 11.91 0.68
C LEU A 44 -6.32 11.13 0.92
N LEU A 45 -6.22 9.82 1.12
CA LEU A 45 -7.37 8.95 1.40
C LEU A 45 -7.94 9.19 2.80
N THR A 46 -7.09 9.48 3.79
CA THR A 46 -7.52 9.75 5.17
C THR A 46 -8.29 11.06 5.34
N ALA A 47 -8.28 11.94 4.34
CA ALA A 47 -9.08 13.17 4.34
C ALA A 47 -10.57 12.92 4.10
N TYR A 48 -10.95 11.74 3.59
CA TYR A 48 -12.34 11.35 3.35
C TYR A 48 -12.97 10.74 4.59
N ASP A 49 -14.29 10.62 4.59
CA ASP A 49 -15.08 9.97 5.63
C ASP A 49 -14.75 8.47 5.77
N LEU A 50 -15.09 7.88 6.91
CA LEU A 50 -14.80 6.49 7.23
C LEU A 50 -15.36 5.49 6.20
N PRO A 51 -16.64 5.58 5.75
CA PRO A 51 -17.14 4.75 4.65
C PRO A 51 -16.29 4.83 3.38
N SER A 52 -15.90 6.02 2.94
CA SER A 52 -15.00 6.19 1.79
C SER A 52 -13.65 5.49 1.99
N GLN A 53 -13.07 5.56 3.19
CA GLN A 53 -11.81 4.88 3.51
C GLN A 53 -11.92 3.34 3.46
N LEU A 54 -13.08 2.79 3.84
CA LEU A 54 -13.36 1.35 3.70
C LEU A 54 -13.44 0.96 2.22
N LEU A 55 -14.11 1.75 1.39
CA LEU A 55 -14.15 1.51 -0.06
C LEU A 55 -12.76 1.57 -0.70
N PHE A 56 -11.89 2.50 -0.27
CA PHE A 56 -10.51 2.52 -0.73
C PHE A 56 -9.75 1.26 -0.33
N SER A 57 -9.99 0.76 0.88
CA SER A 57 -9.41 -0.49 1.37
C SER A 57 -9.89 -1.68 0.53
N ASP A 58 -11.16 -1.72 0.12
CA ASP A 58 -11.68 -2.74 -0.78
C ASP A 58 -11.06 -2.67 -2.19
N ILE A 59 -10.83 -1.46 -2.72
CA ILE A 59 -10.11 -1.27 -3.99
C ILE A 59 -8.68 -1.81 -3.88
N ILE A 60 -7.98 -1.51 -2.77
CA ILE A 60 -6.63 -2.03 -2.51
C ILE A 60 -6.63 -3.56 -2.45
N LYS A 61 -7.59 -4.17 -1.73
CA LYS A 61 -7.76 -5.63 -1.70
C LYS A 61 -8.00 -6.20 -3.11
N GLY A 62 -8.74 -5.49 -3.95
CA GLY A 62 -8.96 -5.84 -5.35
C GLY A 62 -7.69 -5.85 -6.22
N ARG A 63 -6.61 -5.20 -5.79
CA ARG A 63 -5.29 -5.28 -6.46
C ARG A 63 -4.45 -6.46 -5.99
N LEU A 64 -4.92 -7.23 -5.01
CA LEU A 64 -4.24 -8.43 -4.54
C LEU A 64 -4.68 -9.64 -5.35
N THR A 65 -3.71 -10.46 -5.74
CA THR A 65 -3.92 -11.68 -6.52
C THR A 65 -3.15 -12.85 -5.90
N GLY A 66 -3.42 -14.07 -6.38
CA GLY A 66 -2.73 -15.28 -5.91
C GLY A 66 -2.71 -15.42 -4.39
N LYS A 67 -1.52 -15.70 -3.83
CA LYS A 67 -1.32 -15.94 -2.40
C LYS A 67 -1.64 -14.73 -1.54
N ALA A 68 -1.34 -13.53 -2.02
CA ALA A 68 -1.64 -12.31 -1.27
C ALA A 68 -3.14 -12.12 -1.05
N ARG A 69 -3.95 -12.46 -2.07
CA ARG A 69 -5.41 -12.46 -1.96
C ARG A 69 -5.90 -13.49 -0.95
N GLU A 70 -5.42 -14.73 -1.05
CA GLU A 70 -5.80 -15.82 -0.13
C GLU A 70 -5.51 -15.45 1.34
N VAL A 71 -4.32 -14.89 1.61
CA VAL A 71 -3.94 -14.44 2.96
C VAL A 71 -4.89 -13.37 3.50
N ILE A 72 -5.30 -12.42 2.67
CA ILE A 72 -6.23 -11.35 3.10
C ILE A 72 -7.65 -11.87 3.25
N GLU A 73 -8.09 -12.82 2.44
CA GLU A 73 -9.40 -13.48 2.60
C GLU A 73 -9.47 -14.27 3.92
N ILE A 74 -8.38 -14.93 4.32
CA ILE A 74 -8.26 -15.58 5.65
C ILE A 74 -8.28 -14.55 6.78
N ASN A 75 -7.68 -13.38 6.55
CA ASN A 75 -7.63 -12.27 7.52
C ASN A 75 -8.75 -11.24 7.26
N CYS A 76 -9.99 -11.71 7.15
CA CYS A 76 -11.15 -10.89 6.76
C CYS A 76 -11.44 -9.70 7.70
N GLN A 77 -10.92 -9.73 8.93
CA GLN A 77 -10.96 -8.63 9.89
C GLN A 77 -10.09 -7.42 9.49
N ALA A 78 -9.19 -7.55 8.52
CA ALA A 78 -8.38 -6.43 8.03
C ALA A 78 -9.26 -5.48 7.20
N GLN A 79 -9.70 -4.38 7.82
CA GLN A 79 -10.66 -3.44 7.22
C GLN A 79 -10.00 -2.14 6.77
N SER A 80 -8.92 -1.72 7.41
CA SER A 80 -8.17 -0.51 7.04
C SER A 80 -6.91 -0.82 6.23
N TRP A 81 -6.37 0.18 5.52
CA TRP A 81 -5.05 0.05 4.89
C TRP A 81 -3.96 -0.38 5.87
N THR A 82 -3.95 0.18 7.08
CA THR A 82 -2.99 -0.18 8.13
C THR A 82 -3.06 -1.67 8.47
N ASP A 83 -4.26 -2.22 8.61
CA ASP A 83 -4.44 -3.66 8.91
C ASP A 83 -3.97 -4.52 7.74
N ILE A 84 -4.37 -4.16 6.51
CA ILE A 84 -3.97 -4.86 5.29
C ILE A 84 -2.43 -4.86 5.19
N LYS A 85 -1.80 -3.70 5.35
CA LYS A 85 -0.35 -3.54 5.31
C LYS A 85 0.34 -4.40 6.37
N ASN A 86 -0.19 -4.47 7.59
CA ASN A 86 0.37 -5.32 8.64
C ASN A 86 0.28 -6.80 8.28
N VAL A 87 -0.87 -7.25 7.77
CA VAL A 87 -1.04 -8.65 7.31
C VAL A 87 -0.06 -8.97 6.20
N LEU A 88 0.09 -8.10 5.20
CA LEU A 88 1.01 -8.32 4.09
C LEU A 88 2.47 -8.38 4.56
N ASN A 89 2.91 -7.46 5.42
CA ASN A 89 4.27 -7.49 5.97
C ASN A 89 4.54 -8.71 6.85
N ASN A 90 3.56 -9.15 7.65
CA ASN A 90 3.74 -10.32 8.50
C ASN A 90 3.88 -11.63 7.69
N ASN A 91 3.26 -11.70 6.52
CA ASN A 91 3.23 -12.92 5.69
C ASN A 91 4.26 -12.92 4.56
N PHE A 92 4.55 -11.76 3.97
CA PHE A 92 5.42 -11.61 2.79
C PHE A 92 6.59 -10.66 3.02
N GLY A 93 6.68 -10.03 4.19
CA GLY A 93 7.82 -9.19 4.55
C GLY A 93 9.08 -10.03 4.65
N ASP A 94 10.19 -9.48 4.16
CA ASP A 94 11.49 -10.10 4.30
C ASP A 94 11.84 -10.19 5.79
N ARG A 95 11.90 -11.42 6.30
CA ARG A 95 12.31 -11.71 7.68
C ARG A 95 13.80 -12.00 7.71
N CYS A 96 14.61 -11.18 7.05
CA CYS A 96 16.05 -11.20 7.30
C CYS A 96 16.26 -10.95 8.80
N SER A 97 16.68 -11.97 9.54
CA SER A 97 17.03 -11.76 10.94
C SER A 97 18.23 -10.81 11.00
N LEU A 98 18.38 -10.09 12.11
CA LEU A 98 19.56 -9.24 12.34
C LEU A 98 20.87 -10.04 12.19
N GLU A 99 20.83 -11.34 12.50
CA GLU A 99 21.96 -12.25 12.34
C GLU A 99 22.28 -12.52 10.85
N GLU A 100 21.26 -12.72 10.00
CA GLU A 100 21.44 -12.92 8.56
C GLU A 100 21.96 -11.67 7.84
N LEU A 101 21.57 -10.48 8.31
CA LEU A 101 22.12 -9.21 7.81
C LEU A 101 23.60 -9.03 8.21
N LEU A 102 23.95 -9.44 9.42
CA LEU A 102 25.32 -9.39 9.94
C LEU A 102 26.27 -10.33 9.20
N ASP A 103 25.81 -11.52 8.83
CA ASP A 103 26.62 -12.48 8.07
C ASP A 103 26.83 -12.09 6.60
N ARG A 104 25.96 -11.26 6.02
CA ARG A 104 26.16 -10.71 4.66
C ARG A 104 27.15 -9.54 4.60
N LEU A 105 27.56 -9.01 5.75
CA LEU A 105 28.54 -7.93 5.89
C LEU A 105 29.98 -8.44 6.14
N LYS A 106 30.16 -9.75 6.31
CA LYS A 106 31.47 -10.41 6.43
C LYS A 106 31.92 -10.95 5.07
#